data_AF-A0AAV9CEW8-F1
#
_entry.id   AF-A0AAV9CEW8-F1
#
_cell.length_a   1.000
_cell.length_b   1.000
_cell.length_c   1.000
_cell.angle_alpha   90.00
_cell.angle_beta   90.00
_cell.angle_gamma   90.00
#
_symmetry.space_group_name_H-M   'P 1'
#
loop_
_entity.id
_entity.type
_entity.pdbx_description
1 polymer ?
#
loop_
_entity_poly.entity_id
_entity_poly.type
_entity_poly.pdbx_seq_one_letter_code
_entity_poly.pdbx_strand_id
1 'polypeptide(L)'
;MGYPREFPGFLRETNRATSESIWYFDLKYNIDNLKPIQVGLTLSDMSGHTPYAWQFNLLGFNVRLDPTSAKSIELLRRRGINFYKILHEGVTMQDFARSFNDDLHRRGS
;
A
#
# COMPACT_ATOMS: atom_id res chain seq x y z
N MET A 1 14.18 -5.61 5.37
CA MET A 1 13.06 -5.88 4.45
C MET A 1 11.97 -4.87 4.72
N GLY A 2 11.61 -4.04 3.73
CA GLY A 2 10.59 -3.00 3.88
C GLY A 2 9.46 -3.24 2.87
N TYR A 3 8.21 -3.04 3.31
CA TYR A 3 7.03 -3.16 2.46
C TYR A 3 6.42 -1.77 2.24
N PRO A 4 6.85 -1.00 1.22
CA PRO A 4 6.24 0.29 0.93
C PRO A 4 4.76 0.08 0.59
N ARG A 5 3.87 0.84 1.24
CA ARG A 5 2.43 0.79 0.99
C ARG A 5 1.95 2.16 0.52
N GLU A 6 1.14 2.18 -0.52
CA GLU A 6 0.51 3.41 -0.98
C GLU A 6 -0.96 3.47 -0.51
N PHE A 7 -1.29 4.55 0.20
CA PHE A 7 -2.63 4.86 0.68
C PHE A 7 -3.16 6.12 -0.03
N PRO A 8 -4.49 6.32 -0.10
CA PRO A 8 -5.12 7.54 -0.62
C PRO A 8 -4.93 8.78 0.30
N GLY A 9 -3.82 8.88 1.03
CA GLY A 9 -3.48 9.97 1.95
C GLY A 9 -3.84 9.70 3.41
N PHE A 10 -4.19 10.77 4.11
CA PHE A 10 -4.65 10.78 5.49
C PHE A 10 -6.03 11.48 5.55
N LEU A 11 -6.98 10.91 6.31
CA LEU A 11 -8.24 11.55 6.68
C LEU A 11 -8.07 12.47 7.89
N ARG A 12 -7.15 12.11 8.79
CA ARG A 12 -6.70 12.94 9.92
C ARG A 12 -5.22 13.20 9.79
N GLU A 13 -4.86 14.48 9.62
CA GLU A 13 -3.48 14.93 9.64
C GLU A 13 -3.13 15.43 11.03
N THR A 14 -2.08 14.84 11.62
CA THR A 14 -1.59 15.23 12.93
C THR A 14 -0.19 15.82 12.81
N ASN A 15 0.05 16.94 13.49
CA ASN A 15 1.36 17.56 13.52
C ASN A 15 2.36 16.61 14.19
N ARG A 16 3.56 16.45 13.61
CA ARG A 16 4.65 15.64 14.19
C ARG A 16 5.08 16.07 15.60
N ALA A 17 4.69 17.26 16.04
CA ALA A 17 4.93 17.78 17.39
C ALA A 17 3.91 17.31 18.45
N THR A 18 2.87 16.56 18.10
CA THR A 18 1.91 16.02 19.09
C THR A 18 2.47 14.81 19.84
N SER A 19 1.85 14.46 20.97
CA SER A 19 2.23 13.26 21.73
C SER A 19 2.11 11.98 20.88
N GLU A 20 2.96 11.00 21.16
CA GLU A 20 2.95 9.70 20.47
C GLU A 20 1.58 9.01 20.51
N SER A 21 0.84 9.16 21.60
CA SER A 21 -0.50 8.61 21.78
C SER A 21 -1.52 9.17 20.78
N ILE A 22 -1.50 10.49 20.56
CA ILE A 22 -2.40 11.17 19.63
C ILE A 22 -2.02 10.80 18.20
N TRP A 23 -0.72 10.77 17.90
CA TRP A 23 -0.22 10.33 16.60
C TRP A 23 -0.63 8.89 16.29
N TYR A 24 -0.50 7.97 17.24
CA TYR A 24 -0.92 6.58 17.08
C TYR A 24 -2.42 6.46 16.85
N PHE A 25 -3.24 7.21 17.60
CA PHE A 25 -4.68 7.18 17.46
C PHE A 25 -5.14 7.65 16.07
N ASP A 26 -4.58 8.74 15.56
CA ASP A 26 -4.90 9.24 14.23
C ASP A 26 -4.35 8.35 13.12
N LEU A 27 -3.14 7.79 13.28
CA LEU A 27 -2.62 6.79 12.35
C LEU A 27 -3.54 5.57 12.28
N LYS A 28 -3.95 5.04 13.44
CA LYS A 28 -4.88 3.92 13.53
C LYS A 28 -6.21 4.27 12.87
N TYR A 29 -6.75 5.46 13.12
CA TYR A 29 -7.96 5.92 12.45
C TYR A 29 -7.81 5.93 10.93
N ASN A 30 -6.70 6.44 10.41
CA ASN A 30 -6.44 6.43 8.97
C ASN A 30 -6.32 5.00 8.41
N ILE A 31 -5.63 4.10 9.10
CA ILE A 31 -5.49 2.69 8.70
C ILE A 31 -6.84 1.98 8.69
N ASP A 32 -7.68 2.21 9.70
CA ASP A 32 -8.98 1.53 9.82
C ASP A 32 -10.00 2.02 8.79
N ASN A 33 -9.85 3.26 8.27
CA ASN A 33 -10.83 3.90 7.40
C ASN A 33 -10.39 4.05 5.94
N LEU A 34 -9.11 3.81 5.62
CA LEU A 34 -8.59 3.90 4.27
C LEU A 34 -8.28 2.53 3.70
N LYS A 35 -8.68 2.32 2.44
CA LYS A 35 -8.27 1.13 1.70
C LYS A 35 -6.87 1.36 1.09
N PRO A 36 -5.92 0.43 1.31
CA PRO A 36 -4.63 0.48 0.64
C PRO A 36 -4.81 0.28 -0.87
N ILE A 37 -3.99 0.96 -1.67
CA ILE A 37 -4.06 0.95 -3.13
C ILE A 37 -2.98 0.06 -3.71
N GLN A 38 -1.76 0.14 -3.16
CA GLN A 38 -0.64 -0.68 -3.59
C GLN A 38 0.16 -1.22 -2.41
N VAL A 39 0.80 -2.36 -2.63
CA VAL A 39 1.81 -2.94 -1.74
C VAL A 39 3.04 -3.24 -2.56
N GLY A 40 4.18 -2.69 -2.14
CA GLY A 40 5.49 -3.02 -2.65
C GLY A 40 6.24 -3.95 -1.72
N LEU A 41 7.14 -4.73 -2.30
CA LEU A 41 7.88 -5.80 -1.69
C LEU A 41 9.29 -5.74 -2.22
N THR A 42 10.27 -5.70 -1.32
CA THR A 42 11.67 -5.60 -1.70
C THR A 42 12.47 -6.65 -0.94
N LEU A 43 13.12 -7.55 -1.68
CA LEU A 43 14.04 -8.54 -1.13
C LEU A 43 15.46 -8.02 -1.25
N SER A 44 16.13 -7.91 -0.12
CA SER A 44 17.54 -7.51 -0.05
C SER A 44 18.33 -8.58 0.68
N ASP A 45 19.55 -8.84 0.21
CA ASP A 45 20.49 -9.73 0.89
C ASP A 45 21.15 -9.04 2.10
N MET A 46 21.97 -9.81 2.82
CA MET A 46 22.71 -9.33 4.00
C MET A 46 23.74 -8.24 3.68
N SER A 47 24.09 -8.08 2.40
CA SER A 47 24.99 -7.03 1.89
C SER A 47 24.24 -5.78 1.45
N GLY A 48 22.91 -5.76 1.57
CA GLY A 48 22.06 -4.64 1.18
C GLY A 48 21.76 -4.57 -0.33
N HIS A 49 22.22 -5.54 -1.11
CA HIS A 49 21.88 -5.62 -2.52
C HIS A 49 20.43 -6.12 -2.66
N THR A 50 19.69 -5.48 -3.56
CA THR A 50 18.25 -5.69 -3.72
C THR A 50 17.97 -6.30 -5.09
N PRO A 51 18.10 -7.62 -5.24
CA PRO A 51 17.95 -8.26 -6.54
C PRO A 51 16.50 -8.26 -7.04
N TYR A 52 15.51 -8.13 -6.14
CA TYR A 52 14.10 -8.26 -6.52
C TYR A 52 13.21 -7.22 -5.82
N ALA A 53 12.36 -6.59 -6.61
CA ALA A 53 11.30 -5.72 -6.13
C ALA A 53 10.00 -5.99 -6.90
N TRP A 54 8.89 -6.11 -6.18
CA TRP A 54 7.56 -6.26 -6.74
C TRP A 54 6.64 -5.15 -6.23
N GLN A 55 5.67 -4.77 -7.04
CA GLN A 55 4.59 -3.86 -6.66
C GLN A 55 3.26 -4.42 -7.14
N PHE A 56 2.30 -4.53 -6.23
CA PHE A 56 0.99 -5.10 -6.47
C PHE A 56 -0.07 -4.01 -6.32
N ASN A 57 -1.00 -3.97 -7.27
CA ASN A 57 -2.22 -3.15 -7.20
C ASN A 57 -3.30 -3.96 -6.48
N LEU A 58 -3.80 -3.46 -5.35
CA LEU A 58 -4.82 -4.17 -4.58
C LEU A 58 -6.21 -3.92 -5.16
N LEU A 59 -7.01 -4.98 -5.27
CA LEU A 59 -8.35 -4.91 -5.84
C LEU A 59 -9.31 -4.12 -4.95
N GLY A 60 -10.22 -3.37 -5.58
CA GLY A 60 -11.45 -2.92 -4.94
C GLY A 60 -11.41 -1.52 -4.31
N PHE A 61 -10.35 -0.75 -4.58
CA PHE A 61 -10.36 0.69 -4.32
C PHE A 61 -11.13 1.44 -5.42
N ASN A 62 -12.21 2.10 -5.04
CA ASN A 62 -13.05 2.91 -5.89
C ASN A 62 -12.91 4.39 -5.54
N VAL A 63 -12.20 5.14 -6.39
CA VAL A 63 -11.94 6.57 -6.21
C VAL A 63 -13.19 7.45 -6.04
N ARG A 64 -14.37 6.98 -6.46
CA ARG A 64 -15.64 7.71 -6.34
C ARG A 64 -16.40 7.41 -5.05
N LEU A 65 -16.16 6.26 -4.43
CA LEU A 65 -16.97 5.75 -3.30
C LEU A 65 -16.17 5.64 -2.01
N ASP A 66 -14.89 5.29 -2.11
CA ASP A 66 -14.06 5.08 -0.93
C ASP A 66 -13.59 6.42 -0.34
N PRO A 67 -13.32 6.49 0.97
CA PRO A 67 -12.73 7.68 1.58
C PRO A 67 -11.34 7.98 1.01
N THR A 68 -11.14 9.22 0.57
CA THR A 68 -9.85 9.67 -0.02
C THR A 68 -9.60 11.16 0.24
N SER A 69 -8.35 11.58 0.11
CA SER A 69 -8.00 12.99 -0.07
C SER A 69 -7.84 13.31 -1.56
N ALA A 70 -8.48 14.39 -2.03
CA ALA A 70 -8.39 14.83 -3.42
C ALA A 70 -6.94 15.10 -3.87
N LYS A 71 -6.12 15.67 -2.98
CA LYS A 71 -4.69 15.93 -3.21
C LYS A 71 -3.92 14.63 -3.44
N SER A 72 -4.23 13.59 -2.67
CA SER A 72 -3.59 12.27 -2.81
C SER A 72 -4.00 11.59 -4.10
N ILE A 73 -5.27 11.68 -4.51
CA ILE A 73 -5.73 11.15 -5.79
C ILE A 73 -5.01 11.82 -6.95
N GLU A 74 -4.87 13.14 -6.94
CA GLU A 74 -4.13 13.85 -7.98
C GLU A 74 -2.66 13.42 -8.03
N LEU A 75 -2.01 13.32 -6.88
CA LEU A 75 -0.62 12.86 -6.79
C LEU A 75 -0.45 11.45 -7.36
N LEU A 76 -1.32 10.52 -6.99
CA LEU A 76 -1.29 9.14 -7.47
C LEU A 76 -1.55 9.08 -8.98
N ARG A 77 -2.48 9.88 -9.52
CA ARG A 77 -2.67 9.99 -10.98
C ARG A 77 -1.41 10.49 -11.68
N ARG A 78 -0.75 11.52 -11.14
CA ARG A 78 0.51 12.05 -11.69
C ARG A 78 1.64 11.02 -11.66
N ARG A 79 1.62 10.08 -10.72
CA ARG A 79 2.55 8.95 -10.63
C ARG A 79 2.18 7.77 -11.55
N GLY A 80 1.13 7.88 -12.35
CA GLY A 80 0.73 6.87 -13.32
C GLY A 80 -0.21 5.79 -12.77
N ILE A 81 -0.77 5.99 -11.58
CA ILE A 81 -1.73 5.05 -10.99
C ILE A 81 -3.03 5.03 -11.81
N ASN A 82 -3.37 3.86 -12.33
CA ASN A 82 -4.62 3.63 -13.05
C ASN A 82 -5.69 3.06 -12.11
N PHE A 83 -6.54 3.94 -11.59
CA PHE A 83 -7.63 3.59 -10.67
C PHE A 83 -8.69 2.65 -11.27
N TYR A 84 -8.89 2.70 -12.59
CA TYR A 84 -9.79 1.76 -13.26
C TYR A 84 -9.25 0.33 -13.17
N LYS A 85 -7.95 0.16 -13.44
CA LYS A 85 -7.28 -1.14 -13.30
C LYS A 85 -7.24 -1.62 -11.86
N ILE A 86 -6.99 -0.73 -10.90
CA ILE A 86 -7.06 -1.08 -9.47
C ILE A 86 -8.45 -1.59 -9.09
N LEU A 87 -9.52 -0.97 -9.59
CA LEU A 87 -10.88 -1.35 -9.26
C LEU A 87 -11.30 -2.70 -9.88
N HIS A 88 -10.83 -3.02 -11.09
CA HIS A 88 -11.32 -4.16 -11.87
C HIS A 88 -10.31 -5.29 -12.09
N GLU A 89 -9.01 -4.99 -12.07
CA GLU A 89 -7.90 -5.89 -12.42
C GLU A 89 -6.90 -6.07 -11.27
N GLY A 90 -7.12 -5.42 -10.12
CA GLY A 90 -6.25 -5.56 -8.95
C GLY A 90 -6.23 -7.00 -8.41
N VAL A 91 -5.21 -7.30 -7.61
CA VAL A 91 -5.10 -8.59 -6.90
C VAL A 91 -5.84 -8.52 -5.57
N THR A 92 -6.50 -9.60 -5.19
CA THR A 92 -7.03 -9.71 -3.82
C THR A 92 -5.87 -9.91 -2.84
N MET A 93 -6.08 -9.58 -1.56
CA MET A 93 -5.07 -9.85 -0.53
C MET A 93 -4.81 -11.35 -0.37
N GLN A 94 -5.80 -12.20 -0.65
CA GLN A 94 -5.68 -13.64 -0.65
C GLN A 94 -4.78 -14.13 -1.79
N ASP A 95 -4.96 -13.61 -3.00
CA ASP A 95 -4.14 -13.96 -4.16
C ASP A 95 -2.70 -13.45 -4.02
N PHE A 96 -2.55 -12.26 -3.45
CA PHE A 96 -1.25 -11.73 -3.04
C PHE A 96 -0.55 -12.65 -2.05
N ALA A 97 -1.21 -13.02 -0.96
CA ALA A 97 -0.62 -13.87 0.08
C ALA A 97 -0.24 -15.25 -0.47
N ARG A 98 -1.09 -15.82 -1.34
CA ARG A 98 -0.80 -17.09 -2.02
C ARG A 98 0.42 -16.96 -2.93
N SER A 99 0.42 -15.98 -3.84
CA SER A 99 1.50 -15.79 -4.80
C SER A 99 2.84 -15.54 -4.09
N PHE A 100 2.81 -14.75 -3.02
CA PHE A 100 3.99 -14.48 -2.18
C PHE A 100 4.52 -15.76 -1.51
N ASN A 101 3.63 -16.59 -0.93
CA ASN A 101 4.03 -17.85 -0.33
C ASN A 101 4.58 -18.84 -1.37
N ASP A 102 3.93 -18.96 -2.53
CA ASP A 102 4.37 -19.85 -3.60
C ASP A 102 5.76 -19.46 -4.13
N ASP A 103 6.03 -18.16 -4.30
CA ASP A 103 7.33 -17.64 -4.74
C ASP A 103 8.43 -17.89 -3.69
N LEU A 104 8.12 -17.77 -2.39
CA LEU A 104 9.06 -18.11 -1.32
C LEU A 104 9.40 -19.61 -1.31
N HIS A 105 8.40 -20.49 -1.47
CA HIS A 105 8.63 -21.94 -1.44
C HIS A 105 9.34 -22.46 -2.69
N ARG A 106 9.05 -21.91 -3.88
CA ARG A 106 9.74 -22.28 -5.12
C ARG A 106 11.23 -21.92 -5.13
N ARG A 107 11.64 -20.94 -4.33
CA ARG A 107 12.99 -20.36 -4.38
C ARG A 107 13.85 -20.70 -3.16
N GLY A 108 13.30 -21.42 -2.19
CA GLY A 108 14.02 -22.01 -1.06
C GLY A 108 14.51 -23.45 -1.28
N SER A 109 14.51 -23.93 -2.53
CA SER A 109 15.01 -25.24 -2.98
C SER A 109 16.26 -25.10 -3.85
#